data_AF-V9HM13-F1
#
_entry.id   AF-V9HM13-F1
#
_cell.length_a   1.000
_cell.length_b   1.000
_cell.length_c   1.000
_cell.angle_alpha   90.00
_cell.angle_beta   90.00
_cell.angle_gamma   90.00
#
_symmetry.space_group_name_H-M   'P 1'
#
loop_
_entity.id
_entity.type
_entity.pdbx_description
1 polymer ?
#
loop_
_entity_poly.entity_id
_entity_poly.type
_entity_poly.pdbx_seq_one_letter_code
_entity_poly.pdbx_strand_id
1 'polypeptide(L)'
;MQQHANCYESATNPLHYTDNTLVQRGDVVLYLHEEFGRVTKAQIMRVWDTIYYEDGEPIGVVLIDAESPKNSLPELYTFTVYHNVFGEAKSYFRGNITVPQHKIASQLCPLFRMGIYMKKWDEEHKRISVVPQPPHEPYPDPEEIYEDFFRQAVLKEAKKRNPYCLFTAGLWQRENFYPHRALEFFRAAAQFNFAAAWLELGLAYDGSDLLERNPQKAATCFQQAALLGNSLAYYELALCYIDGRGIEQSDAKALDYLKKAVDNGIYPAFLTLALYYTHGTFNFLRKKNSPYRLIKLVKPKYREAFKLLKQAAQTPWEKQPVCQFYLAECYRLGHGVRLDPSEATRLYKEAIKYGDIMLPEIQEACYYTGDVSRLMAAIEADSPYASYLAGRMYLYGERNVEKNKLQGKSFLKLAAESAHECAEMAARMLQQKDETSWTFNQL
;
A
#
# COMPACT_ATOMS: atom_id res chain seq x y z
N MET A 1 4.80 -15.51 -34.31
CA MET A 1 3.79 -14.54 -33.86
C MET A 1 3.57 -14.80 -32.38
N GLN A 2 4.46 -14.28 -31.53
CA GLN A 2 4.43 -12.95 -30.88
C GLN A 2 3.31 -12.79 -29.84
N GLN A 3 3.75 -12.26 -28.69
CA GLN A 3 3.01 -11.73 -27.53
C GLN A 3 2.61 -12.72 -26.43
N HIS A 4 3.55 -12.90 -25.49
CA HIS A 4 3.24 -12.76 -24.06
C HIS A 4 4.46 -12.15 -23.37
N ALA A 5 4.52 -10.82 -23.37
CA ALA A 5 5.35 -10.07 -22.43
C ALA A 5 4.58 -10.05 -21.11
N ASN A 6 5.06 -10.79 -20.13
CA ASN A 6 4.57 -10.76 -18.76
C ASN A 6 5.78 -10.66 -17.83
N CYS A 7 5.55 -10.02 -16.68
CA CYS A 7 6.42 -9.77 -15.54
C CYS A 7 7.12 -8.40 -15.55
N TYR A 8 6.74 -7.59 -14.56
CA TYR A 8 7.47 -6.44 -14.07
C TYR A 8 8.98 -6.69 -13.97
N GLU A 9 9.79 -6.07 -14.84
CA GLU A 9 11.25 -5.96 -14.65
C GLU A 9 11.61 -4.76 -13.75
N SER A 10 10.88 -4.55 -12.65
CA SER A 10 11.23 -3.49 -11.68
C SER A 10 11.04 -3.87 -10.21
N ALA A 11 10.61 -5.10 -9.91
CA ALA A 11 10.58 -5.64 -8.55
C ALA A 11 11.52 -6.86 -8.39
N THR A 12 11.98 -7.47 -9.50
CA THR A 12 12.85 -8.67 -9.51
C THR A 12 14.26 -8.42 -10.06
N ASN A 13 14.52 -7.26 -10.68
CA ASN A 13 15.83 -6.93 -11.25
C ASN A 13 16.16 -5.45 -10.99
N PRO A 14 17.19 -5.13 -10.18
CA PRO A 14 17.72 -3.79 -10.15
C PRO A 14 18.39 -3.49 -11.49
N LEU A 15 17.63 -2.89 -12.41
CA LEU A 15 18.02 -2.49 -13.76
C LEU A 15 18.74 -3.57 -14.58
N HIS A 16 17.98 -4.25 -15.44
CA HIS A 16 18.57 -4.73 -16.69
C HIS A 16 19.12 -3.51 -17.46
N TYR A 17 20.44 -3.34 -17.42
CA TYR A 17 21.12 -2.71 -18.53
C TYR A 17 20.75 -3.54 -19.77
N THR A 18 20.19 -2.90 -20.78
CA THR A 18 19.67 -3.49 -22.02
C THR A 18 20.72 -4.25 -22.85
N ASP A 19 21.93 -4.44 -22.32
CA ASP A 19 23.12 -4.95 -23.02
C ASP A 19 23.61 -6.31 -22.48
N ASN A 20 22.78 -7.09 -21.76
CA ASN A 20 23.21 -8.35 -21.10
C ASN A 20 24.43 -8.16 -20.17
N THR A 21 24.62 -6.96 -19.62
CA THR A 21 25.73 -6.66 -18.73
C THR A 21 25.47 -7.28 -17.36
N LEU A 22 26.28 -8.26 -17.01
CA LEU A 22 26.33 -8.88 -15.69
C LEU A 22 26.50 -7.78 -14.62
N VAL A 23 25.55 -7.67 -13.66
CA VAL A 23 25.66 -6.71 -12.56
C VAL A 23 26.73 -7.20 -11.58
N GLN A 24 27.79 -6.41 -11.41
CA GLN A 24 28.94 -6.78 -10.60
C GLN A 24 28.94 -6.04 -9.26
N ARG A 25 29.62 -6.63 -8.28
CA ARG A 25 29.89 -6.00 -7.00
C ARG A 25 30.57 -4.63 -7.20
N GLY A 26 29.99 -3.60 -6.57
CA GLY A 26 30.46 -2.21 -6.68
C GLY A 26 29.75 -1.38 -7.75
N ASP A 27 28.92 -1.99 -8.60
CA ASP A 27 28.04 -1.26 -9.49
C ASP A 27 26.94 -0.53 -8.70
N VAL A 28 26.30 0.43 -9.37
CA VAL A 28 25.20 1.22 -8.80
C VAL A 28 24.01 1.14 -9.74
N VAL A 29 22.83 1.02 -9.16
CA VAL A 29 21.56 0.79 -9.85
C VAL A 29 20.50 1.77 -9.35
N LEU A 30 19.62 2.22 -10.23
CA LEU A 30 18.38 2.90 -9.87
C LEU A 30 17.35 1.84 -9.47
N TYR A 31 16.97 1.86 -8.21
CA TYR A 31 15.97 0.99 -7.61
C TYR A 31 14.64 1.77 -7.47
N LEU A 32 13.55 1.17 -7.93
CA LEU A 32 12.21 1.72 -7.76
C LEU A 32 11.56 1.03 -6.57
N HIS A 33 11.40 1.77 -5.48
CA HIS A 33 10.81 1.26 -4.26
C HIS A 33 9.29 1.20 -4.42
N GLU A 34 8.74 -0.02 -4.37
CA GLU A 34 7.32 -0.28 -4.48
C GLU A 34 6.73 -0.59 -3.11
N GLU A 35 5.70 0.16 -2.73
CA GLU A 35 4.91 -0.05 -1.53
C GLU A 35 3.47 -0.30 -1.94
N PHE A 36 2.93 -1.45 -1.54
CA PHE A 36 1.53 -1.82 -1.77
C PHE A 36 1.08 -1.71 -3.25
N GLY A 37 1.95 -2.08 -4.21
CA GLY A 37 1.64 -2.05 -5.64
C GLY A 37 1.88 -0.69 -6.32
N ARG A 38 2.40 0.31 -5.60
CA ARG A 38 2.72 1.64 -6.10
C ARG A 38 4.19 1.96 -5.92
N VAL A 39 4.84 2.46 -6.97
CA VAL A 39 6.22 2.97 -6.84
C VAL A 39 6.18 4.33 -6.16
N THR A 40 6.69 4.41 -4.94
CA THR A 40 6.65 5.62 -4.11
C THR A 40 7.92 6.45 -4.23
N LYS A 41 9.07 5.79 -4.36
CA LYS A 41 10.38 6.46 -4.40
C LYS A 41 11.32 5.79 -5.41
N ALA A 42 12.17 6.59 -6.01
CA ALA A 42 13.34 6.12 -6.75
C ALA A 42 14.59 6.32 -5.89
N GLN A 43 15.38 5.27 -5.70
CA GLN A 43 16.60 5.29 -4.90
C GLN A 43 17.80 4.82 -5.71
N ILE A 44 18.97 5.28 -5.32
CA ILE A 44 20.24 4.85 -5.88
C ILE A 44 20.81 3.82 -4.92
N MET A 45 21.04 2.60 -5.41
CA MET A 45 21.52 1.49 -4.59
C MET A 45 22.85 0.98 -5.12
N ARG A 46 23.77 0.62 -4.23
CA ARG A 46 25.01 -0.06 -4.59
C ARG A 46 24.82 -1.57 -4.54
N VAL A 47 25.38 -2.26 -5.52
CA VAL A 47 25.41 -3.72 -5.58
C VAL A 47 26.51 -4.22 -4.64
N TRP A 48 26.10 -4.84 -3.54
CA TRP A 48 27.02 -5.37 -2.54
C TRP A 48 27.55 -6.75 -2.92
N ASP A 49 26.66 -7.61 -3.41
CA ASP A 49 26.98 -8.95 -3.87
C ASP A 49 25.94 -9.43 -4.89
N THR A 50 26.33 -10.35 -5.76
CA THR A 50 25.43 -10.97 -6.75
C THR A 50 25.24 -12.44 -6.38
N ILE A 51 23.99 -12.86 -6.17
CA ILE A 51 23.66 -14.26 -5.85
C ILE A 51 23.51 -15.03 -7.17
N TYR A 52 24.51 -15.83 -7.50
CA TYR A 52 24.42 -16.95 -8.46
C TYR A 52 24.15 -18.23 -7.62
N TYR A 53 23.29 -19.20 -7.95
CA TYR A 53 23.06 -19.90 -9.20
C TYR A 53 21.69 -20.63 -9.19
N GLU A 54 21.03 -20.68 -10.35
CA GLU A 54 20.56 -21.93 -10.97
C GLU A 54 20.96 -21.81 -12.47
N ASP A 55 21.68 -22.79 -13.03
CA ASP A 55 22.17 -22.82 -14.43
C ASP A 55 23.04 -21.65 -14.94
N GLY A 56 23.64 -20.86 -14.05
CA GLY A 56 24.55 -19.77 -14.43
C GLY A 56 23.86 -18.42 -14.67
N GLU A 57 22.54 -18.35 -14.46
CA GLU A 57 21.79 -17.11 -14.44
C GLU A 57 21.74 -16.53 -13.01
N PRO A 58 21.82 -15.19 -12.85
CA PRO A 58 21.71 -14.55 -11.55
C PRO A 58 20.29 -14.74 -10.98
N ILE A 59 20.20 -15.33 -9.78
CA ILE A 59 18.91 -15.55 -9.09
C ILE A 59 18.55 -14.41 -8.14
N GLY A 60 19.48 -13.48 -7.87
CA GLY A 60 19.25 -12.30 -7.04
C GLY A 60 20.48 -11.39 -6.89
N VAL A 61 20.27 -10.18 -6.40
CA VAL A 61 21.32 -9.20 -6.06
C VAL A 61 21.10 -8.72 -4.63
N VAL A 62 22.18 -8.51 -3.87
CA VAL A 62 22.11 -7.83 -2.57
C VAL A 62 22.39 -6.35 -2.80
N LEU A 63 21.37 -5.53 -2.55
CA LEU A 63 21.47 -4.08 -2.65
C LEU A 63 21.69 -3.48 -1.27
N ILE A 64 22.51 -2.45 -1.22
CA ILE A 64 22.68 -1.58 -0.05
C ILE A 64 22.51 -0.13 -0.46
N ASP A 65 21.95 0.66 0.45
CA ASP A 65 21.83 2.10 0.25
C ASP A 65 23.20 2.71 -0.09
N ALA A 66 23.24 3.55 -1.11
CA ALA A 66 24.46 4.21 -1.56
C ALA A 66 25.02 5.16 -0.49
N GLU A 67 24.17 5.75 0.35
CA GLU A 67 24.52 6.71 1.41
C GLU A 67 24.97 6.01 2.70
N SER A 68 24.83 4.69 2.79
CA SER A 68 25.18 3.98 4.00
C SER A 68 26.71 3.86 4.18
N PRO A 69 27.26 4.25 5.36
CA PRO A 69 28.68 4.17 5.60
C PRO A 69 29.16 2.72 5.41
N LYS A 70 30.40 2.54 4.91
CA LYS A 70 31.01 1.23 4.56
C LYS A 70 30.89 0.16 5.67
N ASN A 71 30.70 0.59 6.92
CA ASN A 71 30.57 -0.23 8.12
C ASN A 71 29.15 -0.25 8.72
N SER A 72 28.11 0.09 7.95
CA SER A 72 26.72 -0.15 8.34
C SER A 72 26.13 -1.21 7.41
N LEU A 73 25.38 -2.16 7.96
CA LEU A 73 24.54 -3.08 7.20
C LEU A 73 23.13 -2.49 7.24
N PRO A 74 22.66 -1.82 6.17
CA PRO A 74 21.26 -1.45 6.07
C PRO A 74 20.46 -2.70 5.69
N GLU A 75 19.14 -2.59 5.83
CA GLU A 75 18.15 -3.62 5.50
C GLU A 75 18.52 -4.38 4.21
N LEU A 76 18.79 -5.68 4.36
CA LEU A 76 19.18 -6.55 3.26
C LEU A 76 17.97 -6.79 2.36
N TYR A 77 18.01 -6.26 1.14
CA TYR A 77 17.06 -6.64 0.11
C TYR A 77 17.61 -7.83 -0.66
N THR A 78 17.01 -8.99 -0.46
CA THR A 78 17.27 -10.21 -1.24
C THR A 78 16.15 -10.38 -2.25
N PHE A 79 16.48 -10.41 -3.53
CA PHE A 79 15.53 -10.70 -4.60
C PHE A 79 15.64 -12.18 -4.96
N THR A 80 14.52 -12.85 -5.14
CA THR A 80 14.46 -14.24 -5.64
C THR A 80 13.34 -14.30 -6.67
N VAL A 81 13.65 -14.84 -7.85
CA VAL A 81 12.64 -15.01 -8.92
C VAL A 81 11.75 -16.21 -8.55
N TYR A 82 10.44 -15.98 -8.40
CA TYR A 82 9.45 -17.03 -8.22
C TYR A 82 8.50 -17.08 -9.41
N HIS A 83 8.28 -18.29 -9.96
CA HIS A 83 7.13 -18.58 -10.80
C HIS A 83 5.98 -19.14 -9.93
N ASN A 84 5.08 -18.25 -9.51
CA ASN A 84 3.67 -18.48 -9.10
C ASN A 84 3.29 -18.87 -7.64
N VAL A 85 1.99 -18.61 -7.36
CA VAL A 85 1.26 -18.13 -6.15
C VAL A 85 1.30 -18.95 -4.84
N PHE A 86 1.96 -20.11 -4.74
CA PHE A 86 1.94 -20.91 -3.49
C PHE A 86 3.31 -21.43 -3.02
N GLY A 87 4.41 -20.85 -3.51
CA GLY A 87 5.76 -21.23 -3.11
C GLY A 87 6.07 -20.88 -1.66
N GLU A 88 6.38 -21.88 -0.83
CA GLU A 88 6.98 -21.67 0.49
C GLU A 88 8.20 -20.75 0.38
N ALA A 89 8.30 -19.77 1.27
CA ALA A 89 9.46 -18.89 1.37
C ALA A 89 10.71 -19.71 1.74
N LYS A 90 11.59 -19.96 0.78
CA LYS A 90 12.96 -20.38 1.10
C LYS A 90 13.79 -19.15 1.39
N SER A 91 13.89 -18.81 2.66
CA SER A 91 14.86 -17.83 3.16
C SER A 91 16.27 -18.42 3.04
N TYR A 92 17.08 -17.95 2.11
CA TYR A 92 18.49 -18.33 2.06
C TYR A 92 19.26 -17.54 3.11
N PHE A 93 19.29 -18.06 4.33
CA PHE A 93 20.39 -17.83 5.26
C PHE A 93 21.37 -19.01 5.11
N ARG A 94 22.59 -18.74 4.62
CA ARG A 94 23.68 -19.70 4.85
C ARG A 94 24.00 -19.63 6.35
N GLY A 95 23.62 -20.70 7.05
CA GLY A 95 23.35 -20.75 8.49
C GLY A 95 24.33 -20.02 9.42
N ASN A 96 23.77 -19.48 10.52
CA ASN A 96 24.35 -19.20 11.85
C ASN A 96 25.82 -18.77 11.99
N ILE A 97 26.48 -18.27 10.94
CA ILE A 97 27.79 -17.64 11.02
C ILE A 97 27.61 -16.18 10.67
N THR A 98 27.30 -15.38 11.69
CA THR A 98 27.51 -13.93 11.66
C THR A 98 29.01 -13.71 11.52
N VAL A 99 29.51 -13.51 10.30
CA VAL A 99 30.92 -13.13 10.11
C VAL A 99 31.08 -11.72 10.68
N PRO A 100 31.97 -11.51 11.68
CA PRO A 100 32.17 -10.19 12.24
C PRO A 100 32.69 -9.23 11.16
N GLN A 101 32.03 -8.09 11.04
CA GLN A 101 32.21 -7.08 9.99
C GLN A 101 33.67 -6.69 9.70
N HIS A 102 34.51 -6.63 10.73
CA HIS A 102 35.94 -6.31 10.63
C HIS A 102 36.78 -7.40 9.95
N LYS A 103 36.31 -8.66 9.90
CA LYS A 103 36.96 -9.77 9.19
C LYS A 103 36.56 -9.84 7.72
N ILE A 104 35.48 -9.17 7.33
CA ILE A 104 35.00 -9.14 5.95
C ILE A 104 35.92 -8.24 5.11
N ALA A 105 36.28 -7.05 5.61
CA ALA A 105 37.14 -6.09 4.91
C ALA A 105 38.50 -6.67 4.45
N SER A 106 39.12 -7.57 5.22
CA SER A 106 40.41 -8.19 4.88
C SER A 106 40.30 -9.26 3.78
N GLN A 107 39.14 -9.89 3.60
CA GLN A 107 38.90 -10.86 2.52
C GLN A 107 38.47 -10.19 1.20
N LEU A 108 38.05 -8.92 1.24
CA LEU A 108 37.61 -8.12 0.09
C LEU A 108 38.73 -7.34 -0.60
N CYS A 109 39.87 -7.22 0.06
CA CYS A 109 41.04 -6.48 -0.41
C CYS A 109 41.58 -6.89 -1.82
N PRO A 110 41.45 -8.15 -2.29
CA PRO A 110 41.98 -8.53 -3.60
C PRO A 110 41.19 -8.00 -4.82
N LEU A 111 39.93 -7.58 -4.66
CA LEU A 111 39.05 -7.22 -5.80
C LEU A 111 38.92 -5.70 -6.05
N PHE A 112 39.31 -4.85 -5.08
CA PHE A 112 39.37 -3.39 -5.25
C PHE A 112 40.65 -2.89 -5.96
N ARG A 113 41.51 -3.80 -6.44
CA ARG A 113 42.75 -3.47 -7.16
C ARG A 113 42.66 -3.72 -8.66
N MET A 114 41.57 -3.32 -9.31
CA MET A 114 41.61 -3.06 -10.76
C MET A 114 41.82 -1.57 -11.02
N GLY A 115 43.04 -1.10 -10.70
CA GLY A 115 43.60 0.17 -11.17
C GLY A 115 42.98 1.45 -10.61
N ILE A 116 43.80 2.49 -10.56
CA ILE A 116 43.47 3.82 -10.05
C ILE A 116 42.64 4.55 -11.12
N TYR A 117 41.38 4.14 -11.34
CA TYR A 117 40.52 4.70 -12.38
C TYR A 117 39.17 5.15 -11.81
N MET A 118 38.69 6.32 -12.28
CA MET A 118 37.38 6.88 -11.96
C MET A 118 36.52 7.00 -13.21
N LYS A 119 35.20 6.78 -13.09
CA LYS A 119 34.23 7.07 -14.14
C LYS A 119 33.95 8.58 -14.11
N LYS A 120 34.27 9.31 -15.17
CA LYS A 120 34.04 10.75 -15.28
C LYS A 120 33.06 11.05 -16.42
N TRP A 121 32.14 11.99 -16.18
CA TRP A 121 31.29 12.53 -17.24
C TRP A 121 32.13 13.47 -18.11
N ASP A 122 32.17 13.17 -19.40
CA ASP A 122 32.79 14.02 -20.41
C ASP A 122 31.70 14.92 -21.00
N GLU A 123 31.70 16.20 -20.60
CA GLU A 123 30.75 17.23 -21.07
C GLU A 123 30.80 17.42 -22.59
N GLU A 124 32.00 17.37 -23.16
CA GLU A 124 32.24 17.62 -24.59
C GLU A 124 31.71 16.47 -25.45
N HIS A 125 31.92 15.22 -25.02
CA HIS A 125 31.55 14.02 -25.78
C HIS A 125 30.25 13.37 -25.31
N LYS A 126 29.62 13.91 -24.25
CA LYS A 126 28.40 13.40 -23.61
C LYS A 126 28.45 11.90 -23.35
N ARG A 127 29.58 11.38 -22.86
CA ARG A 127 29.82 9.95 -22.58
C ARG A 127 30.52 9.74 -21.24
N ILE A 128 30.45 8.52 -20.72
CA ILE A 128 31.18 8.12 -19.52
C ILE A 128 32.54 7.60 -19.98
N SER A 129 33.62 8.17 -19.46
CA SER A 129 34.99 7.72 -19.71
C SER A 129 35.62 7.19 -18.43
N VAL A 130 36.46 6.17 -18.57
CA VAL A 130 37.28 5.63 -17.48
C VAL A 130 38.62 6.35 -17.54
N VAL A 131 38.92 7.18 -16.55
CA VAL A 131 40.16 7.99 -16.52
C VAL A 131 41.01 7.66 -15.30
N PRO A 132 42.35 7.64 -15.42
CA PRO A 132 43.23 7.48 -14.28
C PRO A 132 43.03 8.62 -13.26
N GLN A 133 42.98 8.30 -11.97
CA GLN A 133 42.79 9.32 -10.92
C GLN A 133 44.10 10.10 -10.66
N PRO A 134 44.08 11.44 -10.64
CA PRO A 134 45.26 12.25 -10.32
C PRO A 134 45.75 12.03 -8.86
N PRO A 135 47.06 12.03 -8.58
CA PRO A 135 47.60 11.68 -7.25
C PRO A 135 47.32 12.67 -6.11
N HIS A 136 46.85 13.89 -6.43
CA HIS A 136 46.85 15.02 -5.50
C HIS A 136 45.50 15.71 -5.33
N GLU A 137 44.45 15.25 -6.01
CA GLU A 137 43.10 15.72 -5.73
C GLU A 137 42.53 14.92 -4.55
N PRO A 138 42.06 15.57 -3.46
CA PRO A 138 41.33 14.86 -2.43
C PRO A 138 40.12 14.19 -3.07
N TYR A 139 39.79 12.97 -2.62
CA TYR A 139 38.55 12.31 -3.05
C TYR A 139 37.40 13.28 -2.76
N PRO A 140 36.67 13.76 -3.77
CA PRO A 140 35.34 14.29 -3.51
C PRO A 140 34.57 13.21 -2.76
N ASP A 141 33.84 13.58 -1.71
CA ASP A 141 33.14 12.58 -0.93
C ASP A 141 32.21 11.82 -1.87
N PRO A 142 32.27 10.47 -1.88
CA PRO A 142 31.46 9.61 -2.71
C PRO A 142 30.02 10.12 -2.88
N GLU A 143 29.42 10.55 -1.77
CA GLU A 143 28.03 10.98 -1.62
C GLU A 143 27.64 12.17 -2.53
N GLU A 144 28.47 13.21 -2.66
CA GLU A 144 28.12 14.42 -3.44
C GLU A 144 28.28 14.21 -4.96
N ILE A 145 29.25 13.41 -5.40
CA ILE A 145 29.44 13.11 -6.83
C ILE A 145 28.38 12.17 -7.35
N TYR A 146 27.91 11.24 -6.51
CA TYR A 146 26.98 10.24 -6.96
C TYR A 146 25.63 10.86 -7.30
N GLU A 147 25.05 11.71 -6.46
CA GLU A 147 23.69 12.18 -6.72
C GLU A 147 23.55 12.98 -8.03
N ASP A 148 24.44 13.95 -8.26
CA ASP A 148 24.42 14.76 -9.49
C ASP A 148 24.75 13.93 -10.73
N PHE A 149 25.74 13.03 -10.65
CA PHE A 149 26.08 12.11 -11.74
C PHE A 149 24.89 11.20 -12.08
N PHE A 150 24.22 10.64 -11.08
CA PHE A 150 23.06 9.76 -11.28
C PHE A 150 21.86 10.51 -11.83
N ARG A 151 21.58 11.71 -11.32
CA ARG A 151 20.54 12.57 -11.87
C ARG A 151 20.80 12.85 -13.35
N GLN A 152 22.03 13.20 -13.71
CA GLN A 152 22.40 13.42 -15.11
C GLN A 152 22.31 12.15 -15.96
N ALA A 153 22.73 11.00 -15.44
CA ALA A 153 22.64 9.71 -16.12
C ALA A 153 21.18 9.30 -16.37
N VAL A 154 20.31 9.40 -15.35
CA VAL A 154 18.88 9.15 -15.47
C VAL A 154 18.27 10.11 -16.50
N LEU A 155 18.57 11.40 -16.44
CA LEU A 155 18.06 12.36 -17.43
C LEU A 155 18.57 12.09 -18.84
N LYS A 156 19.80 11.59 -19.00
CA LYS A 156 20.36 11.19 -20.30
C LYS A 156 19.63 9.98 -20.87
N GLU A 157 19.44 8.94 -20.07
CA GLU A 157 18.72 7.73 -20.51
C GLU A 157 17.22 8.01 -20.70
N ALA A 158 16.63 8.92 -19.92
CA ALA A 158 15.28 9.42 -20.13
C ALA A 158 15.15 10.11 -21.51
N LYS A 159 16.14 10.91 -21.93
CA LYS A 159 16.17 11.51 -23.30
C LYS A 159 16.23 10.45 -24.40
N LYS A 160 16.83 9.29 -24.12
CA LYS A 160 16.82 8.12 -25.01
C LYS A 160 15.52 7.31 -24.92
N ARG A 161 14.51 7.82 -24.21
CA ARG A 161 13.18 7.21 -24.04
C ARG A 161 13.17 5.93 -23.20
N ASN A 162 14.11 5.78 -22.26
CA ASN A 162 14.04 4.71 -21.28
C ASN A 162 12.84 4.94 -20.33
N PRO A 163 11.86 4.01 -20.24
CA PRO A 163 10.64 4.20 -19.46
C PRO A 163 10.88 4.37 -17.96
N TYR A 164 11.82 3.61 -17.38
CA TYR A 164 12.16 3.68 -15.96
C TYR A 164 12.78 5.03 -15.61
N CYS A 165 13.73 5.50 -16.43
CA CYS A 165 14.36 6.79 -16.22
C CYS A 165 13.39 7.96 -16.45
N LEU A 166 12.49 7.86 -17.43
CA LEU A 166 11.41 8.83 -17.63
C LEU A 166 10.50 8.89 -16.39
N PHE A 167 10.11 7.74 -15.86
CA PHE A 167 9.27 7.68 -14.66
C PHE A 167 9.98 8.26 -13.43
N THR A 168 11.25 7.89 -13.20
CA THR A 168 12.07 8.45 -12.13
C THR A 168 12.20 9.97 -12.24
N ALA A 169 12.45 10.50 -13.44
CA ALA A 169 12.45 11.94 -13.66
C ALA A 169 11.10 12.57 -13.29
N GLY A 170 9.99 11.89 -13.59
CA GLY A 170 8.65 12.30 -13.15
C GLY A 170 8.49 12.32 -11.63
N LEU A 171 8.97 11.29 -10.92
CA LEU A 171 8.96 11.24 -9.45
C LEU A 171 9.74 12.43 -8.85
N TRP A 172 10.95 12.68 -9.34
CA TRP A 172 11.77 13.81 -8.87
C TRP A 172 11.11 15.16 -9.13
N GLN A 173 10.45 15.35 -10.28
CA GLN A 173 9.71 16.60 -10.54
C GLN A 173 8.54 16.78 -9.57
N ARG A 174 7.86 15.68 -9.20
CA ARG A 174 6.78 15.69 -8.21
C ARG A 174 7.31 16.08 -6.83
N GLU A 175 8.43 15.51 -6.41
CA GLU A 175 9.10 15.83 -5.14
C GLU A 175 9.56 17.29 -5.07
N ASN A 176 10.01 17.85 -6.21
CA ASN A 176 10.38 19.27 -6.33
C ASN A 176 9.18 20.22 -6.54
N PHE A 177 7.94 19.77 -6.27
CA PHE A 177 6.71 20.57 -6.42
C PHE A 177 6.45 21.08 -7.84
N TYR A 178 6.88 20.35 -8.88
CA TYR A 178 6.54 20.60 -10.30
C TYR A 178 5.58 19.55 -10.86
N PRO A 179 4.33 19.48 -10.39
CA PRO A 179 3.40 18.40 -10.70
C PRO A 179 3.03 18.29 -12.19
N HIS A 180 2.89 19.42 -12.90
CA HIS A 180 2.59 19.38 -14.34
C HIS A 180 3.74 18.79 -15.17
N ARG A 181 4.99 19.10 -14.81
CA ARG A 181 6.17 18.48 -15.43
C ARG A 181 6.24 16.99 -15.11
N ALA A 182 5.93 16.60 -13.87
CA ALA A 182 5.86 15.18 -13.50
C ALA A 182 4.87 14.41 -14.38
N LEU A 183 3.70 14.98 -14.65
CA LEU A 183 2.69 14.37 -15.53
C LEU A 183 3.16 14.23 -16.98
N GLU A 184 3.97 15.16 -17.49
CA GLU A 184 4.58 15.02 -18.83
C GLU A 184 5.53 13.82 -18.88
N PHE A 185 6.37 13.66 -17.87
CA PHE A 185 7.26 12.50 -17.74
C PHE A 185 6.48 11.18 -17.59
N PHE A 186 5.42 11.16 -16.78
CA PHE A 186 4.58 9.98 -16.66
C PHE A 186 3.86 9.65 -17.98
N ARG A 187 3.35 10.64 -18.71
CA ARG A 187 2.80 10.41 -20.07
C ARG A 187 3.84 9.83 -21.01
N ALA A 188 5.06 10.35 -20.99
CA ALA A 188 6.16 9.83 -21.81
C ALA A 188 6.49 8.38 -21.44
N ALA A 189 6.64 8.06 -20.14
CA ALA A 189 6.90 6.70 -19.69
C ALA A 189 5.75 5.73 -20.03
N ALA A 190 4.50 6.17 -19.90
CA ALA A 190 3.30 5.40 -20.23
C ALA A 190 3.23 5.02 -21.72
N GLN A 191 3.68 5.89 -22.62
CA GLN A 191 3.78 5.59 -24.07
C GLN A 191 4.72 4.42 -24.37
N PHE A 192 5.66 4.11 -23.48
CA PHE A 192 6.57 2.96 -23.57
C PHE A 192 6.10 1.80 -22.68
N ASN A 193 4.79 1.65 -22.50
CA ASN A 193 4.16 0.55 -21.77
C ASN A 193 4.64 0.41 -20.31
N PHE A 194 5.02 1.51 -19.65
CA PHE A 194 5.39 1.46 -18.24
C PHE A 194 4.15 1.47 -17.34
N ALA A 195 3.85 0.34 -16.71
CA ALA A 195 2.61 0.12 -15.97
C ALA A 195 2.41 1.11 -14.80
N ALA A 196 3.47 1.40 -14.03
CA ALA A 196 3.41 2.34 -12.91
C ALA A 196 3.13 3.79 -13.38
N ALA A 197 3.57 4.17 -14.58
CA ALA A 197 3.22 5.48 -15.14
C ALA A 197 1.73 5.57 -15.48
N TRP A 198 1.14 4.51 -16.05
CA TRP A 198 -0.30 4.45 -16.28
C TRP A 198 -1.10 4.55 -14.98
N LEU A 199 -0.64 3.89 -13.91
CA LEU A 199 -1.24 4.01 -12.58
C LEU A 199 -1.23 5.46 -12.07
N GLU A 200 -0.07 6.14 -12.10
CA GLU A 200 0.04 7.53 -11.64
C GLU A 200 -0.82 8.50 -12.45
N LEU A 201 -0.94 8.30 -13.77
CA LEU A 201 -1.85 9.09 -14.60
C LEU A 201 -3.31 8.84 -14.24
N GLY A 202 -3.68 7.59 -13.94
CA GLY A 202 -5.03 7.23 -13.51
C GLY A 202 -5.40 7.90 -12.19
N LEU A 203 -4.50 7.84 -11.19
CA LEU A 203 -4.66 8.52 -9.91
C LEU A 203 -4.78 10.04 -10.08
N ALA A 204 -3.98 10.63 -10.98
CA ALA A 204 -4.04 12.05 -11.26
C ALA A 204 -5.41 12.48 -11.83
N TYR A 205 -5.97 11.71 -12.77
CA TYR A 205 -7.30 11.98 -13.32
C TYR A 205 -8.45 11.70 -12.35
N ASP A 206 -8.26 10.82 -11.36
CA ASP A 206 -9.31 10.41 -10.44
C ASP A 206 -9.51 11.39 -9.27
N GLY A 207 -8.40 11.94 -8.73
CA GLY A 207 -8.47 12.67 -7.46
C GLY A 207 -7.47 13.80 -7.25
N SER A 208 -6.61 14.15 -8.20
CA SER A 208 -5.62 15.22 -7.96
C SER A 208 -6.10 16.58 -8.45
N ASP A 209 -5.83 17.65 -7.71
CA ASP A 209 -6.05 19.05 -8.12
C ASP A 209 -5.19 19.46 -9.35
N LEU A 210 -4.33 18.55 -9.82
CA LEU A 210 -3.34 18.78 -10.88
C LEU A 210 -3.92 18.62 -12.28
N LEU A 211 -4.95 17.78 -12.43
CA LEU A 211 -5.69 17.59 -13.66
C LEU A 211 -7.17 17.76 -13.37
N GLU A 212 -7.90 18.31 -14.34
CA GLU A 212 -9.36 18.29 -14.25
C GLU A 212 -9.84 16.85 -14.09
N ARG A 213 -10.58 16.61 -13.01
CA ARG A 213 -11.09 15.29 -12.67
C ARG A 213 -11.83 14.68 -13.86
N ASN A 214 -11.36 13.54 -14.33
CA ASN A 214 -11.93 12.85 -15.47
C ASN A 214 -11.98 11.34 -15.20
N PRO A 215 -13.10 10.84 -14.65
CA PRO A 215 -13.19 9.45 -14.23
C PRO A 215 -13.07 8.47 -15.41
N GLN A 216 -13.50 8.86 -16.62
CA GLN A 216 -13.36 8.04 -17.84
C GLN A 216 -11.88 7.84 -18.20
N LYS A 217 -11.09 8.91 -18.18
CA LYS A 217 -9.64 8.84 -18.42
C LYS A 217 -8.94 8.06 -17.31
N ALA A 218 -9.33 8.26 -16.05
CA ALA A 218 -8.80 7.50 -14.93
C ALA A 218 -9.02 5.99 -15.11
N ALA A 219 -10.26 5.58 -15.39
CA ALA A 219 -10.59 4.18 -15.65
C ALA A 219 -9.80 3.59 -16.83
N THR A 220 -9.61 4.36 -17.90
CA THR A 220 -8.81 3.94 -19.06
C THR A 220 -7.34 3.73 -18.67
N CYS A 221 -6.76 4.65 -17.89
CA CYS A 221 -5.40 4.51 -17.39
C CYS A 221 -5.24 3.29 -16.47
N PHE A 222 -6.19 3.04 -15.57
CA PHE A 222 -6.18 1.85 -14.71
C PHE A 222 -6.32 0.56 -15.52
N GLN A 223 -7.13 0.54 -16.59
CA GLN A 223 -7.20 -0.59 -17.51
C GLN A 223 -5.86 -0.86 -18.19
N GLN A 224 -5.16 0.17 -18.67
CA GLN A 224 -3.83 0.00 -19.27
C GLN A 224 -2.79 -0.48 -18.25
N ALA A 225 -2.77 0.11 -17.05
CA ALA A 225 -1.88 -0.33 -15.98
C ALA A 225 -2.13 -1.78 -15.58
N ALA A 226 -3.40 -2.18 -15.41
CA ALA A 226 -3.80 -3.55 -15.11
C ALA A 226 -3.46 -4.53 -16.25
N LEU A 227 -3.64 -4.13 -17.51
CA LEU A 227 -3.25 -4.94 -18.67
C LEU A 227 -1.75 -5.21 -18.70
N LEU A 228 -0.95 -4.23 -18.28
CA LEU A 228 0.51 -4.32 -18.14
C LEU A 228 0.94 -4.96 -16.81
N GLY A 229 0.00 -5.53 -16.06
CA GLY A 229 0.25 -6.33 -14.88
C GLY A 229 0.21 -5.59 -13.55
N ASN A 230 -0.07 -4.28 -13.51
CA ASN A 230 0.06 -3.51 -12.28
C ASN A 230 -0.92 -3.95 -11.17
N SER A 231 -0.35 -4.35 -10.03
CA SER A 231 -1.08 -4.97 -8.93
C SER A 231 -2.10 -4.01 -8.29
N LEU A 232 -1.69 -2.76 -8.01
CA LEU A 232 -2.59 -1.76 -7.44
C LEU A 232 -3.66 -1.32 -8.46
N ALA A 233 -3.32 -1.29 -9.76
CA ALA A 233 -4.27 -0.97 -10.80
C ALA A 233 -5.41 -1.99 -10.91
N TYR A 234 -5.19 -3.26 -10.56
CA TYR A 234 -6.29 -4.23 -10.43
C TYR A 234 -7.29 -3.76 -9.37
N TYR A 235 -6.81 -3.29 -8.22
CA TYR A 235 -7.68 -2.82 -7.15
C TYR A 235 -8.42 -1.53 -7.55
N GLU A 236 -7.72 -0.54 -8.10
CA GLU A 236 -8.35 0.72 -8.54
C GLU A 236 -9.38 0.49 -9.65
N LEU A 237 -9.07 -0.39 -10.60
CA LEU A 237 -10.02 -0.76 -11.66
C LEU A 237 -11.24 -1.50 -11.09
N ALA A 238 -11.06 -2.34 -10.07
CA ALA A 238 -12.19 -2.95 -9.39
C ALA A 238 -13.10 -1.91 -8.72
N LEU A 239 -12.53 -0.90 -8.06
CA LEU A 239 -13.30 0.21 -7.49
C LEU A 239 -14.07 0.99 -8.57
N CYS A 240 -13.45 1.21 -9.75
CA CYS A 240 -14.15 1.81 -10.89
C CYS A 240 -15.39 0.99 -11.31
N TYR A 241 -15.27 -0.34 -11.39
CA TYR A 241 -16.40 -1.23 -11.71
C TYR A 241 -17.45 -1.33 -10.60
N ILE A 242 -17.07 -1.17 -9.32
CA ILE A 242 -18.00 -1.19 -8.18
C ILE A 242 -18.94 0.02 -8.23
N ASP A 243 -18.37 1.20 -8.44
CA ASP A 243 -19.08 2.47 -8.39
C ASP A 243 -19.62 2.92 -9.75
N GLY A 244 -19.16 2.32 -10.84
CA GLY A 244 -19.40 2.83 -12.20
C GLY A 244 -18.67 4.15 -12.47
N ARG A 245 -17.48 4.36 -11.88
CA ARG A 245 -16.69 5.60 -12.05
C ARG A 245 -15.97 5.58 -13.40
N GLY A 246 -16.52 6.30 -14.38
CA GLY A 246 -15.91 6.45 -15.70
C GLY A 246 -15.99 5.21 -16.59
N ILE A 247 -16.59 4.14 -16.09
CA ILE A 247 -16.83 2.89 -16.77
C ILE A 247 -18.19 2.34 -16.34
N GLU A 248 -18.80 1.51 -17.19
CA GLU A 248 -20.02 0.81 -16.83
C GLU A 248 -19.81 -0.08 -15.60
N GLN A 249 -20.73 0.02 -14.66
CA GLN A 249 -20.71 -0.71 -13.40
C GLN A 249 -20.81 -2.22 -13.66
N SER A 250 -19.96 -3.03 -13.02
CA SER A 250 -20.07 -4.50 -13.07
C SER A 250 -19.48 -5.19 -11.84
N ASP A 251 -20.34 -5.77 -10.98
CA ASP A 251 -19.90 -6.54 -9.80
C ASP A 251 -19.06 -7.75 -10.19
N ALA A 252 -19.42 -8.42 -11.29
CA ALA A 252 -18.69 -9.58 -11.77
C ALA A 252 -17.25 -9.23 -12.18
N LYS A 253 -17.05 -8.15 -12.92
CA LYS A 253 -15.71 -7.68 -13.29
C LYS A 253 -14.95 -7.17 -12.07
N ALA A 254 -15.60 -6.44 -11.17
CA ALA A 254 -14.98 -5.99 -9.93
C ALA A 254 -14.43 -7.17 -9.10
N LEU A 255 -15.20 -8.25 -8.98
CA LEU A 255 -14.75 -9.46 -8.26
C LEU A 255 -13.55 -10.14 -8.93
N ASP A 256 -13.51 -10.20 -10.25
CA ASP A 256 -12.37 -10.77 -10.97
C ASP A 256 -11.08 -9.98 -10.71
N TYR A 257 -11.16 -8.65 -10.80
CA TYR A 257 -10.02 -7.78 -10.53
C TYR A 257 -9.63 -7.75 -9.05
N LEU A 258 -10.57 -7.81 -8.11
CA LEU A 258 -10.26 -7.93 -6.67
C LEU A 258 -9.51 -9.22 -6.36
N LYS A 259 -9.89 -10.35 -6.99
CA LYS A 259 -9.17 -11.61 -6.81
C LYS A 259 -7.74 -11.50 -7.33
N LYS A 260 -7.54 -10.91 -8.52
CA LYS A 260 -6.19 -10.64 -9.05
C LYS A 260 -5.37 -9.74 -8.12
N ALA A 261 -5.99 -8.71 -7.54
CA ALA A 261 -5.32 -7.85 -6.57
C ALA A 261 -4.93 -8.60 -5.29
N VAL A 262 -5.81 -9.47 -4.78
CA VAL A 262 -5.54 -10.36 -3.64
C VAL A 262 -4.40 -11.34 -3.94
N ASP A 263 -4.40 -11.95 -5.12
CA ASP A 263 -3.33 -12.87 -5.58
C ASP A 263 -1.98 -12.16 -5.69
N ASN A 264 -1.97 -10.83 -5.89
CA ASN A 264 -0.77 -9.98 -5.90
C ASN A 264 -0.50 -9.26 -4.57
N GLY A 265 -1.15 -9.68 -3.47
CA GLY A 265 -0.84 -9.18 -2.12
C GLY A 265 -1.35 -7.77 -1.80
N ILE A 266 -2.30 -7.23 -2.57
CA ILE A 266 -2.88 -5.90 -2.31
C ILE A 266 -3.85 -5.96 -1.12
N TYR A 267 -3.37 -5.63 0.08
CA TYR A 267 -4.14 -5.71 1.34
C TYR A 267 -5.50 -4.99 1.33
N PRO A 268 -5.66 -3.79 0.75
CA PRO A 268 -6.97 -3.16 0.60
C PRO A 268 -7.99 -4.04 -0.16
N ALA A 269 -7.54 -4.87 -1.10
CA ALA A 269 -8.38 -5.80 -1.84
C ALA A 269 -8.88 -6.95 -0.97
N PHE A 270 -8.08 -7.43 0.00
CA PHE A 270 -8.50 -8.46 0.94
C PHE A 270 -9.70 -7.99 1.77
N LEU A 271 -9.61 -6.79 2.35
CA LEU A 271 -10.70 -6.21 3.13
C LEU A 271 -11.95 -6.03 2.27
N THR A 272 -11.81 -5.43 1.10
CA THR A 272 -12.92 -5.17 0.16
C THR A 272 -13.62 -6.45 -0.27
N LEU A 273 -12.87 -7.49 -0.64
CA LEU A 273 -13.42 -8.78 -1.05
C LEU A 273 -14.05 -9.53 0.13
N ALA A 274 -13.46 -9.43 1.32
CA ALA A 274 -14.04 -10.03 2.52
C ALA A 274 -15.38 -9.40 2.88
N LEU A 275 -15.50 -8.08 2.84
CA LEU A 275 -16.75 -7.38 3.10
C LEU A 275 -17.82 -7.71 2.06
N TYR A 276 -17.44 -7.86 0.79
CA TYR A 276 -18.36 -8.40 -0.22
C TYR A 276 -18.85 -9.80 0.14
N TYR A 277 -17.98 -10.70 0.56
CA TYR A 277 -18.39 -12.03 0.98
C TYR A 277 -19.21 -12.05 2.28
N THR A 278 -19.05 -11.06 3.16
CA THR A 278 -19.86 -10.94 4.38
C THR A 278 -21.26 -10.39 4.09
N HIS A 279 -21.38 -9.36 3.25
CA HIS A 279 -22.65 -8.67 3.00
C HIS A 279 -23.37 -9.16 1.73
N GLY A 280 -22.66 -9.80 0.81
CA GLY A 280 -23.19 -10.25 -0.47
C GLY A 280 -23.39 -9.14 -1.51
N THR A 281 -22.85 -7.95 -1.28
CA THR A 281 -23.00 -6.77 -2.14
C THR A 281 -21.92 -5.73 -1.86
N PHE A 282 -21.57 -4.90 -2.86
CA PHE A 282 -20.66 -3.75 -2.69
C PHE A 282 -21.36 -2.45 -2.27
N ASN A 283 -22.65 -2.50 -1.91
CA ASN A 283 -23.44 -1.31 -1.58
C ASN A 283 -22.83 -0.40 -0.51
N PHE A 284 -22.05 -0.97 0.42
CA PHE A 284 -21.35 -0.23 1.47
C PHE A 284 -20.22 0.67 0.94
N LEU A 285 -19.62 0.32 -0.20
CA LEU A 285 -18.58 1.15 -0.87
C LEU A 285 -19.20 2.22 -1.76
N ARG A 286 -20.40 1.95 -2.29
CA ARG A 286 -21.10 2.88 -3.16
C ARG A 286 -21.59 4.10 -2.40
N LYS A 287 -21.51 5.26 -3.06
CA LYS A 287 -22.20 6.48 -2.61
C LYS A 287 -23.68 6.21 -2.36
N LYS A 288 -24.25 6.86 -1.35
CA LYS A 288 -25.64 6.66 -0.91
C LYS A 288 -26.69 6.91 -1.98
N ASN A 289 -26.48 7.93 -2.80
CA ASN A 289 -27.34 8.30 -3.90
C ASN A 289 -27.01 7.54 -5.20
N SER A 290 -26.10 6.57 -5.16
CA SER A 290 -25.76 5.78 -6.34
C SER A 290 -26.97 4.92 -6.76
N PRO A 291 -27.38 4.97 -8.03
CA PRO A 291 -28.45 4.10 -8.53
C PRO A 291 -28.09 2.61 -8.42
N TYR A 292 -26.79 2.31 -8.31
CA TYR A 292 -26.27 0.95 -8.20
C TYR A 292 -26.40 0.35 -6.80
N ARG A 293 -26.99 1.06 -5.81
CA ARG A 293 -27.27 0.47 -4.49
C ARG A 293 -28.42 -0.55 -4.47
N LEU A 294 -29.20 -0.64 -5.54
CA LEU A 294 -30.38 -1.52 -5.62
C LEU A 294 -30.06 -2.95 -6.09
N ILE A 295 -28.78 -3.30 -6.25
CA ILE A 295 -28.39 -4.64 -6.72
C ILE A 295 -28.78 -5.71 -5.70
N LYS A 296 -29.34 -6.82 -6.22
CA LYS A 296 -29.78 -7.97 -5.43
C LYS A 296 -28.60 -8.60 -4.67
N LEU A 297 -28.80 -8.84 -3.37
CA LEU A 297 -27.81 -9.45 -2.51
C LEU A 297 -27.54 -10.90 -2.95
N VAL A 298 -26.26 -11.25 -3.05
CA VAL A 298 -25.80 -12.62 -3.18
C VAL A 298 -25.74 -13.25 -1.79
N LYS A 299 -25.92 -14.57 -1.69
CA LYS A 299 -25.78 -15.27 -0.41
C LYS A 299 -24.37 -15.06 0.17
N PRO A 300 -24.25 -14.59 1.42
CA PRO A 300 -22.95 -14.42 2.07
C PRO A 300 -22.11 -15.70 2.11
N LYS A 301 -20.80 -15.53 2.00
CA LYS A 301 -19.75 -16.56 2.04
C LYS A 301 -18.83 -16.32 3.24
N TYR A 302 -19.39 -16.44 4.45
CA TYR A 302 -18.68 -16.08 5.68
C TYR A 302 -17.34 -16.81 5.88
N ARG A 303 -17.22 -18.07 5.45
CA ARG A 303 -15.95 -18.83 5.58
C ARG A 303 -14.84 -18.30 4.68
N GLU A 304 -15.18 -17.81 3.48
CA GLU A 304 -14.20 -17.17 2.59
C GLU A 304 -13.81 -15.78 3.13
N ALA A 305 -14.80 -15.00 3.59
CA ALA A 305 -14.57 -13.70 4.23
C ALA A 305 -13.61 -13.81 5.43
N PHE A 306 -13.86 -14.76 6.33
CA PHE A 306 -13.03 -14.99 7.52
C PHE A 306 -11.57 -15.27 7.17
N LYS A 307 -11.29 -16.08 6.13
CA LYS A 307 -9.93 -16.39 5.71
C LYS A 307 -9.18 -15.15 5.24
N LEU A 308 -9.83 -14.32 4.41
CA LEU A 308 -9.26 -13.08 3.89
C LEU A 308 -8.99 -12.07 5.01
N LEU A 309 -9.94 -11.89 5.94
CA LEU A 309 -9.77 -11.01 7.10
C LEU A 309 -8.63 -11.46 8.01
N LYS A 310 -8.55 -12.76 8.28
CA LYS A 310 -7.48 -13.32 9.11
C LYS A 310 -6.10 -13.05 8.50
N GLN A 311 -5.96 -13.20 7.18
CA GLN A 311 -4.71 -12.90 6.49
C GLN A 311 -4.39 -11.40 6.53
N ALA A 312 -5.37 -10.53 6.21
CA ALA A 312 -5.18 -9.09 6.21
C ALA A 312 -4.90 -8.49 7.61
N ALA A 313 -5.40 -9.13 8.67
CA ALA A 313 -5.17 -8.72 10.06
C ALA A 313 -3.77 -9.12 10.59
N GLN A 314 -3.07 -10.04 9.91
CA GLN A 314 -1.74 -10.51 10.32
C GLN A 314 -0.60 -9.68 9.70
N THR A 315 -0.83 -9.03 8.56
CA THR A 315 0.16 -8.16 7.94
C THR A 315 0.05 -6.72 8.48
N PRO A 316 1.16 -6.05 8.80
CA PRO A 316 1.15 -4.63 9.09
C PRO A 316 0.84 -3.77 7.84
N TRP A 317 -0.24 -2.99 7.91
CA TRP A 317 -0.58 -1.93 6.96
C TRP A 317 -1.59 -0.96 7.59
N GLU A 318 -1.83 0.20 6.98
CA GLU A 318 -2.60 1.31 7.56
C GLU A 318 -3.97 0.90 8.14
N LYS A 319 -4.77 0.10 7.41
CA LYS A 319 -6.09 -0.36 7.87
C LYS A 319 -6.09 -1.79 8.41
N GLN A 320 -4.94 -2.30 8.83
CA GLN A 320 -4.87 -3.55 9.61
C GLN A 320 -5.82 -3.51 10.84
N PRO A 321 -5.93 -2.41 11.62
CA PRO A 321 -6.87 -2.34 12.75
C PRO A 321 -8.34 -2.51 12.34
N VAL A 322 -8.72 -2.00 11.15
CA VAL A 322 -10.06 -2.20 10.60
C VAL A 322 -10.30 -3.67 10.26
N CYS A 323 -9.30 -4.36 9.73
CA CYS A 323 -9.40 -5.81 9.49
C CYS A 323 -9.51 -6.60 10.80
N GLN A 324 -8.79 -6.19 11.85
CA GLN A 324 -8.91 -6.78 13.19
C GLN A 324 -10.33 -6.61 13.76
N PHE A 325 -10.94 -5.44 13.56
CA PHE A 325 -12.34 -5.21 13.92
C PHE A 325 -13.30 -6.17 13.19
N TYR A 326 -13.21 -6.28 11.86
CA TYR A 326 -14.10 -7.18 11.12
C TYR A 326 -13.82 -8.66 11.43
N LEU A 327 -12.58 -9.02 11.75
CA LEU A 327 -12.26 -10.35 12.25
C LEU A 327 -12.90 -10.60 13.63
N ALA A 328 -12.91 -9.61 14.51
CA ALA A 328 -13.60 -9.67 15.79
C ALA A 328 -15.13 -9.83 15.60
N GLU A 329 -15.72 -9.11 14.65
CA GLU A 329 -17.14 -9.28 14.28
C GLU A 329 -17.44 -10.72 13.83
N CYS A 330 -16.52 -11.36 13.10
CA CYS A 330 -16.68 -12.76 12.71
C CYS A 330 -16.75 -13.69 13.93
N TYR A 331 -15.89 -13.50 14.93
CA TYR A 331 -15.93 -14.27 16.18
C TYR A 331 -17.13 -13.92 17.06
N ARG A 332 -17.55 -12.65 17.09
CA ARG A 332 -18.71 -12.19 17.86
C ARG A 332 -20.01 -12.79 17.33
N LEU A 333 -20.19 -12.81 16.01
CA LEU A 333 -21.40 -13.29 15.35
C LEU A 333 -21.36 -14.77 14.96
N GLY A 334 -20.18 -15.40 15.00
CA GLY A 334 -19.99 -16.77 14.51
C GLY A 334 -20.02 -16.88 12.97
N HIS A 335 -19.65 -15.81 12.26
CA HIS A 335 -19.60 -15.78 10.81
C HIS A 335 -18.35 -16.51 10.30
N GLY A 336 -18.54 -17.73 9.79
CA GLY A 336 -17.45 -18.51 9.17
C GLY A 336 -16.48 -19.16 10.15
N VAL A 337 -16.66 -18.91 11.45
CA VAL A 337 -15.91 -19.43 12.58
C VAL A 337 -16.84 -19.71 13.75
N ARG A 338 -16.41 -20.54 14.71
CA ARG A 338 -17.18 -20.75 15.95
C ARG A 338 -17.26 -19.43 16.72
N LEU A 339 -18.44 -19.15 17.27
CA LEU A 339 -18.65 -17.99 18.13
C LEU A 339 -17.70 -18.02 19.33
N ASP A 340 -16.93 -16.95 19.49
CA ASP A 340 -15.93 -16.76 20.56
C ASP A 340 -15.89 -15.29 21.00
N PRO A 341 -16.70 -14.90 22.00
CA PRO A 341 -16.75 -13.52 22.48
C PRO A 341 -15.45 -13.04 23.14
N SER A 342 -14.68 -13.97 23.72
CA SER A 342 -13.42 -13.66 24.39
C SER A 342 -12.38 -13.23 23.36
N GLU A 343 -12.25 -14.00 22.28
CA GLU A 343 -11.35 -13.68 21.18
C GLU A 343 -11.79 -12.41 20.42
N ALA A 344 -13.10 -12.22 20.22
CA ALA A 344 -13.62 -10.97 19.67
C ALA A 344 -13.20 -9.76 20.53
N THR A 345 -13.36 -9.85 21.86
CA THR A 345 -12.96 -8.79 22.78
C THR A 345 -11.46 -8.51 22.73
N ARG A 346 -10.63 -9.54 22.61
CA ARG A 346 -9.17 -9.40 22.45
C ARG A 346 -8.83 -8.62 21.19
N LEU A 347 -9.42 -9.00 20.05
CA LEU A 347 -9.20 -8.35 18.76
C LEU A 347 -9.71 -6.91 18.71
N TYR A 348 -10.87 -6.60 19.33
CA TYR A 348 -11.32 -5.21 19.45
C TYR A 348 -10.30 -4.37 20.21
N LYS A 349 -9.73 -4.86 21.31
CA LYS A 349 -8.70 -4.13 22.07
C LYS A 349 -7.43 -3.89 21.25
N GLU A 350 -7.03 -4.84 20.41
CA GLU A 350 -5.90 -4.67 19.49
C GLU A 350 -6.20 -3.62 18.41
N ALA A 351 -7.38 -3.71 17.79
CA ALA A 351 -7.84 -2.74 16.80
C ALA A 351 -7.88 -1.33 17.40
N ILE A 352 -8.41 -1.19 18.61
CA ILE A 352 -8.43 0.07 19.35
C ILE A 352 -7.01 0.60 19.53
N LYS A 353 -6.07 -0.22 20.01
CA LYS A 353 -4.72 0.25 20.37
C LYS A 353 -4.01 0.96 19.21
N TYR A 354 -4.09 0.42 18.00
CA TYR A 354 -3.36 0.91 16.83
C TYR A 354 -4.24 1.65 15.81
N GLY A 355 -5.57 1.57 15.95
CA GLY A 355 -6.52 2.16 15.03
C GLY A 355 -6.73 3.66 15.26
N ASP A 356 -6.93 4.37 14.17
CA ASP A 356 -7.42 5.74 14.17
C ASP A 356 -8.83 5.77 14.76
N ILE A 357 -9.01 6.55 15.84
CA ILE A 357 -10.28 6.68 16.54
C ILE A 357 -11.36 7.37 15.72
N MET A 358 -11.00 8.08 14.65
CA MET A 358 -11.98 8.71 13.74
C MET A 358 -12.68 7.70 12.83
N LEU A 359 -12.16 6.47 12.72
CA LEU A 359 -12.79 5.41 11.93
C LEU A 359 -14.00 4.81 12.69
N PRO A 360 -15.18 4.69 12.04
CA PRO A 360 -16.38 4.13 12.68
C PRO A 360 -16.17 2.75 13.30
N GLU A 361 -15.40 1.87 12.64
CA GLU A 361 -15.07 0.54 13.12
C GLU A 361 -14.31 0.57 14.46
N ILE A 362 -13.42 1.56 14.65
CA ILE A 362 -12.66 1.70 15.89
C ILE A 362 -13.54 2.26 17.00
N GLN A 363 -14.47 3.16 16.68
CA GLN A 363 -15.47 3.65 17.64
C GLN A 363 -16.42 2.53 18.07
N GLU A 364 -16.86 1.67 17.14
CA GLU A 364 -17.65 0.48 17.44
C GLU A 364 -16.88 -0.51 18.30
N ALA A 365 -15.58 -0.72 18.01
CA ALA A 365 -14.72 -1.53 18.88
C ALA A 365 -14.70 -0.99 20.31
N CYS A 366 -14.58 0.34 20.49
CA CYS A 366 -14.63 0.99 21.82
C CYS A 366 -15.99 0.76 22.51
N TYR A 367 -17.09 0.86 21.76
CA TYR A 367 -18.42 0.53 22.27
C TYR A 367 -18.48 -0.92 22.77
N TYR A 368 -18.01 -1.90 21.98
CA TYR A 368 -18.06 -3.31 22.38
C TYR A 368 -17.16 -3.64 23.58
N THR A 369 -16.05 -2.94 23.76
CA THR A 369 -15.12 -3.14 24.88
C THR A 369 -15.47 -2.32 26.13
N GLY A 370 -16.39 -1.35 26.01
CA GLY A 370 -16.71 -0.43 27.11
C GLY A 370 -15.72 0.72 27.29
N ASP A 371 -14.84 0.98 26.31
CA ASP A 371 -13.80 2.02 26.38
C ASP A 371 -14.39 3.42 26.07
N VAL A 372 -15.10 3.97 27.07
CA VAL A 372 -15.70 5.30 26.95
C VAL A 372 -14.64 6.39 26.86
N SER A 373 -13.50 6.22 27.55
CA SER A 373 -12.42 7.21 27.54
C SER A 373 -11.94 7.52 26.13
N ARG A 374 -11.78 6.48 25.29
CA ARG A 374 -11.37 6.70 23.90
C ARG A 374 -12.48 7.26 23.03
N LEU A 375 -13.75 6.90 23.29
CA LEU A 375 -14.89 7.56 22.64
C LEU A 375 -14.97 9.04 22.98
N MET A 376 -14.67 9.42 24.23
CA MET A 376 -14.62 10.83 24.63
C MET A 376 -13.58 11.63 23.84
N ALA A 377 -12.39 11.07 23.60
CA ALA A 377 -11.39 11.71 22.75
C ALA A 377 -11.89 11.92 21.30
N ALA A 378 -12.68 10.98 20.78
CA ALA A 378 -13.31 11.11 19.47
C ALA A 378 -14.40 12.19 19.45
N ILE A 379 -15.16 12.34 20.54
CA ILE A 379 -16.18 13.38 20.71
C ILE A 379 -15.52 14.76 20.77
N GLU A 380 -14.38 14.88 21.47
CA GLU A 380 -13.58 16.11 21.51
C GLU A 380 -13.00 16.48 20.13
N ALA A 381 -12.78 15.48 19.26
CA ALA A 381 -12.44 15.66 17.85
C ALA A 381 -13.69 15.83 16.95
N ASP A 382 -14.82 16.26 17.52
CA ASP A 382 -16.09 16.53 16.86
C ASP A 382 -16.72 15.33 16.11
N SER A 383 -16.50 14.09 16.59
CA SER A 383 -17.15 12.91 16.02
C SER A 383 -18.61 12.74 16.51
N PRO A 384 -19.62 12.88 15.62
CA PRO A 384 -21.02 12.71 16.03
C PRO A 384 -21.38 11.25 16.28
N TYR A 385 -20.69 10.32 15.61
CA TYR A 385 -20.92 8.88 15.79
C TYR A 385 -20.45 8.40 17.17
N ALA A 386 -19.28 8.87 17.62
CA ALA A 386 -18.81 8.60 18.97
C ALA A 386 -19.76 9.19 20.03
N SER A 387 -20.30 10.40 19.78
CA SER A 387 -21.31 11.03 20.64
C SER A 387 -22.57 10.16 20.74
N TYR A 388 -23.01 9.59 19.63
CA TYR A 388 -24.13 8.66 19.60
C TYR A 388 -23.84 7.39 20.42
N LEU A 389 -22.68 6.76 20.23
CA LEU A 389 -22.30 5.53 20.94
C LEU A 389 -22.16 5.77 22.46
N ALA A 390 -21.42 6.81 22.87
CA ALA A 390 -21.27 7.17 24.28
C ALA A 390 -22.61 7.56 24.90
N GLY A 391 -23.44 8.31 24.16
CA GLY A 391 -24.79 8.68 24.56
C GLY A 391 -25.66 7.48 24.88
N ARG A 392 -25.62 6.44 24.03
CA ARG A 392 -26.31 5.16 24.28
C ARG A 392 -25.77 4.43 25.51
N MET A 393 -24.44 4.34 25.63
CA MET A 393 -23.81 3.66 26.77
C MET A 393 -24.24 4.28 28.09
N TYR A 394 -24.19 5.61 28.21
CA TYR A 394 -24.61 6.32 29.42
C TYR A 394 -26.13 6.30 29.64
N LEU A 395 -26.94 6.43 28.59
CA LEU A 395 -28.40 6.47 28.73
C LEU A 395 -28.95 5.15 29.28
N TYR A 396 -28.42 4.03 28.80
CA TYR A 396 -28.92 2.69 29.12
C TYR A 396 -28.06 1.92 30.14
N GLY A 397 -26.84 2.37 30.41
CA GLY A 397 -25.87 1.64 31.23
C GLY A 397 -25.33 0.39 30.52
N GLU A 398 -25.08 0.49 29.21
CA GLU A 398 -24.59 -0.63 28.40
C GLU A 398 -23.10 -0.88 28.64
N ARG A 399 -22.64 -2.11 28.40
CA ARG A 399 -21.19 -2.45 28.32
C ARG A 399 -20.40 -2.11 29.59
N ASN A 400 -21.02 -2.27 30.76
CA ASN A 400 -20.47 -1.99 32.09
C ASN A 400 -20.18 -0.51 32.38
N VAL A 401 -20.82 0.40 31.64
CA VAL A 401 -20.78 1.84 31.93
C VAL A 401 -21.89 2.20 32.91
N GLU A 402 -21.56 3.02 33.91
CA GLU A 402 -22.55 3.49 34.88
C GLU A 402 -23.61 4.36 34.19
N LYS A 403 -24.88 4.08 34.48
CA LYS A 403 -26.01 4.77 33.86
C LYS A 403 -26.07 6.23 34.29
N ASN A 404 -25.89 7.14 33.35
CA ASN A 404 -26.02 8.58 33.54
C ASN A 404 -26.94 9.18 32.47
N LYS A 405 -28.23 9.34 32.79
CA LYS A 405 -29.23 9.83 31.83
C LYS A 405 -28.93 11.25 31.34
N LEU A 406 -28.41 12.13 32.20
CA LEU A 406 -28.19 13.53 31.87
C LEU A 406 -27.04 13.66 30.86
N GLN A 407 -25.94 12.98 31.15
CA GLN A 407 -24.79 12.90 30.25
C GLN A 407 -25.13 12.18 28.94
N GLY A 408 -25.86 11.06 29.02
CA GLY A 408 -26.31 10.31 27.84
C GLY A 408 -27.19 11.14 26.90
N LYS A 409 -28.17 11.88 27.44
CA LYS A 409 -29.02 12.79 26.65
C LYS A 409 -28.21 13.95 26.05
N SER A 410 -27.22 14.47 26.76
CA SER A 410 -26.33 15.53 26.24
C SER A 410 -25.59 15.07 24.99
N PHE A 411 -24.94 13.89 25.03
CA PHE A 411 -24.22 13.36 23.86
C PHE A 411 -25.16 12.95 22.72
N LEU A 412 -26.33 12.39 23.02
CA LEU A 412 -27.33 12.10 21.98
C LEU A 412 -27.85 13.37 21.31
N LYS A 413 -27.95 14.48 22.05
CA LYS A 413 -28.34 15.78 21.48
C LYS A 413 -27.27 16.29 20.51
N LEU A 414 -26.00 16.24 20.90
CA LEU A 414 -24.88 16.56 20.00
C LEU A 414 -24.91 15.71 18.72
N ALA A 415 -25.15 14.41 18.85
CA ALA A 415 -25.29 13.52 17.69
C ALA A 415 -26.53 13.85 16.84
N ALA A 416 -27.66 14.18 17.44
CA ALA A 416 -28.92 14.50 16.76
C ALA A 416 -28.90 15.83 16.00
N GLU A 417 -28.12 16.80 16.48
CA GLU A 417 -27.94 18.10 15.84
C GLU A 417 -26.91 18.06 14.70
N SER A 418 -26.20 16.94 14.54
CA SER A 418 -25.23 16.74 13.47
C SER A 418 -25.87 16.38 12.13
N ALA A 419 -25.13 16.56 11.04
CA ALA A 419 -25.49 16.05 9.72
C ALA A 419 -25.16 14.55 9.52
N HIS A 420 -24.73 13.86 10.59
CA HIS A 420 -24.33 12.45 10.51
C HIS A 420 -25.54 11.51 10.43
N GLU A 421 -25.32 10.31 9.90
CA GLU A 421 -26.39 9.30 9.68
C GLU A 421 -27.06 8.85 10.98
N CYS A 422 -26.33 8.91 12.08
CA CYS A 422 -26.83 8.57 13.39
C CYS A 422 -27.78 9.62 13.97
N ALA A 423 -27.88 10.81 13.39
CA ALA A 423 -28.64 11.93 13.94
C ALA A 423 -30.14 11.58 14.09
N GLU A 424 -30.73 10.93 13.08
CA GLU A 424 -32.12 10.51 13.16
C GLU A 424 -32.34 9.44 14.24
N MET A 425 -31.42 8.48 14.36
CA MET A 425 -31.50 7.45 15.40
C MET A 425 -31.33 8.06 16.80
N ALA A 426 -30.42 9.03 16.96
CA ALA A 426 -30.22 9.76 18.20
C ALA A 426 -31.46 10.59 18.57
N ALA A 427 -32.06 11.30 17.61
CA ALA A 427 -33.29 12.06 17.81
C ALA A 427 -34.47 11.17 18.21
N ARG A 428 -34.63 10.01 17.56
CA ARG A 428 -35.64 9.01 17.93
C ARG A 428 -35.44 8.51 19.36
N MET A 429 -34.20 8.24 19.76
CA MET A 429 -33.88 7.83 21.14
C MET A 429 -34.17 8.94 22.18
N LEU A 430 -33.99 10.21 21.83
CA LEU A 430 -34.34 11.34 22.69
C LEU A 430 -35.87 11.53 22.84
N GLN A 431 -36.63 11.16 21.82
CA GLN A 431 -38.09 11.29 21.79
C GLN A 431 -38.83 10.11 22.44
N GLN A 432 -38.18 8.97 22.63
CA GLN A 432 -38.77 7.84 23.35
C GLN A 432 -39.07 8.26 24.79
N LYS A 433 -40.36 8.26 25.16
CA LYS A 433 -40.78 8.40 26.56
C LYS A 433 -40.21 7.23 27.36
N ASP A 434 -39.91 7.46 28.64
CA ASP A 434 -39.24 6.57 29.60
C ASP A 434 -39.93 5.20 29.89
N GLU A 435 -40.63 4.60 28.92
CA GLU A 435 -41.35 3.34 29.09
C GLU A 435 -40.75 2.21 28.25
N THR A 436 -40.39 1.17 29.00
CA THR A 436 -40.17 -0.25 28.63
C THR A 436 -38.76 -0.69 28.18
N SER A 437 -38.23 -1.56 29.02
CA SER A 437 -37.11 -2.48 28.81
C SER A 437 -37.19 -3.20 27.45
N TRP A 438 -36.23 -2.94 26.57
CA TRP A 438 -36.04 -3.76 25.37
C TRP A 438 -35.20 -5.00 25.70
N THR A 439 -35.78 -6.17 25.43
CA THR A 439 -35.07 -7.45 25.35
C THR A 439 -34.40 -7.58 23.98
N PHE A 440 -33.22 -8.18 23.99
CA PHE A 440 -32.09 -7.99 23.06
C PHE A 440 -32.21 -8.62 21.65
N ASN A 441 -33.39 -8.90 21.09
CA ASN A 441 -33.49 -9.84 19.95
C ASN A 441 -33.89 -9.29 18.56
N GLN A 442 -33.79 -7.99 18.28
CA GLN A 442 -33.95 -7.49 16.89
C GLN A 442 -33.02 -6.31 16.56
N LEU A 443 -31.75 -6.63 16.31
CA LEU A 443 -30.76 -5.95 15.48
C LEU A 443 -29.84 -7.04 14.91
#